data_AF-F2TH94-F1
#
_entry.id   AF-F2TH94-F1
#
_cell.length_a   1.000
_cell.length_b   1.000
_cell.length_c   1.000
_cell.angle_alpha   90.00
_cell.angle_beta   90.00
_cell.angle_gamma   90.00
#
_symmetry.space_group_name_H-M   'P 1'
#
loop_
_entity.id
_entity.type
_entity.pdbx_description
1 polymer ?
#
loop_
_entity_poly.entity_id
_entity_poly.type
_entity_poly.pdbx_seq_one_letter_code
_entity_poly.pdbx_strand_id
1 'polypeptide(L)'
;MEFIATNTTIPVPKVYETRWSGNRTRLSQIVMEYIPGESLDTAWGKLTHDQRMSVCRQLRGYLSQLQNLTSKTKRIEAANGGPITAGLRFPRRGGPFDSKKELNDFLVEKNGNEYLSVFRRYARAAMSDDHEIHFAHGDFSPRNIMVENGMVKAVLD
;
A
#
# COMPACT_ATOMS: atom_id res chain seq x y z
N MET A 1 -0.33 8.46 -5.50
CA MET A 1 -1.43 8.45 -6.48
C MET A 1 -0.94 8.63 -7.92
N GLU A 2 -0.27 9.74 -8.28
CA GLU A 2 0.19 9.97 -9.67
C GLU A 2 1.04 8.82 -10.26
N PHE A 3 2.01 8.30 -9.49
CA PHE A 3 2.81 7.14 -9.91
C PHE A 3 1.93 5.92 -10.29
N ILE A 4 0.87 5.64 -9.54
CA ILE A 4 -0.03 4.52 -9.83
C ILE A 4 -0.88 4.80 -11.08
N ALA A 5 -1.43 6.01 -11.20
CA ALA A 5 -2.24 6.40 -12.35
C ALA A 5 -1.45 6.35 -13.67
N THR A 6 -0.16 6.68 -13.65
CA THR A 6 0.69 6.70 -14.85
C THR A 6 1.20 5.31 -15.25
N ASN A 7 1.28 4.36 -14.32
CA ASN A 7 1.89 3.04 -14.57
C ASN A 7 0.91 1.86 -14.54
N THR A 8 -0.37 2.10 -14.22
CA THR A 8 -1.39 1.06 -14.10
C THR A 8 -2.76 1.57 -14.56
N THR A 9 -3.73 0.66 -14.68
CA THR A 9 -5.15 0.98 -14.87
C THR A 9 -5.92 1.07 -13.56
N ILE A 10 -5.24 1.04 -12.42
CA ILE A 10 -5.88 1.10 -11.10
C ILE A 10 -6.51 2.49 -10.96
N PRO A 11 -7.83 2.57 -10.74
CA PRO A 11 -8.47 3.86 -10.54
C PRO A 11 -8.02 4.43 -9.20
N VAL A 12 -7.45 5.63 -9.24
CA VAL A 12 -7.07 6.41 -8.06
C VAL A 12 -7.57 7.84 -8.26
N PRO A 13 -7.95 8.56 -7.19
CA PRO A 13 -8.43 9.94 -7.32
C PRO A 13 -7.39 10.85 -7.98
N LYS A 14 -7.83 11.73 -8.88
CA LYS A 14 -6.96 12.79 -9.38
C LYS A 14 -6.63 13.76 -8.25
N VAL A 15 -5.34 14.03 -8.02
CA VAL A 15 -4.89 15.05 -7.06
C VAL A 15 -4.95 16.42 -7.73
N TYR A 16 -5.64 17.37 -7.11
CA TYR A 16 -5.75 18.76 -7.58
C TYR A 16 -4.75 19.68 -6.88
N GLU A 17 -4.53 19.48 -5.58
CA GLU A 17 -3.68 20.36 -4.78
C GLU A 17 -3.06 19.60 -3.60
N THR A 18 -1.82 19.96 -3.24
CA THR A 18 -1.17 19.52 -1.99
C THR A 18 -0.81 20.73 -1.16
N ARG A 19 -1.28 20.78 0.08
CA ARG A 19 -0.99 21.86 1.02
C ARG A 19 -0.05 21.38 2.12
N TRP A 20 0.88 22.25 2.47
CA TRP A 20 1.91 21.98 3.47
C TRP A 20 1.63 22.81 4.72
N SER A 21 2.04 22.31 5.89
CA SER A 21 2.05 23.10 7.13
C SER A 21 2.90 24.37 6.95
N GLY A 22 2.68 25.40 7.76
CA GLY A 22 3.32 26.72 7.57
C GLY A 22 4.85 26.69 7.45
N ASN A 23 5.52 25.75 8.12
CA ASN A 23 6.97 25.53 8.02
C ASN A 23 7.40 24.62 6.85
N ARG A 24 6.46 24.18 5.99
CA ARG A 24 6.62 23.24 4.86
C ARG A 24 7.25 21.89 5.22
N THR A 25 7.28 21.52 6.51
CA THR A 25 7.92 20.28 6.95
C THR A 25 6.96 19.08 6.90
N ARG A 26 5.65 19.31 6.85
CA ARG A 26 4.66 18.24 6.81
C ARG A 26 3.55 18.56 5.81
N LEU A 27 3.23 17.59 4.97
CA LEU A 27 2.03 17.64 4.15
C LEU A 27 0.81 17.65 5.08
N SER A 28 -0.01 18.70 5.00
CA SER A 28 -1.14 18.91 5.90
C SER A 28 -2.46 18.50 5.25
N GLN A 29 -2.62 18.71 3.94
CA GLN A 29 -3.85 18.39 3.22
C GLN A 29 -3.54 17.98 1.78
N ILE A 30 -4.34 17.05 1.26
CA ILE A 30 -4.40 16.70 -0.16
C ILE A 30 -5.83 16.99 -0.61
N VAL A 31 -5.98 17.84 -1.61
CA VAL A 31 -7.25 18.07 -2.30
C VAL A 31 -7.27 17.17 -3.53
N MET A 32 -8.25 16.29 -3.61
CA MET A 32 -8.35 15.28 -4.66
C MET A 32 -9.80 15.13 -5.14
N GLU A 33 -9.96 14.46 -6.27
CA GLU A 33 -11.24 14.09 -6.87
C GLU A 33 -12.15 13.38 -5.88
N TYR A 34 -13.41 13.82 -5.85
CA TYR A 34 -14.45 13.11 -5.12
C TYR A 34 -14.91 11.91 -5.94
N ILE A 35 -14.88 10.72 -5.32
CA ILE A 35 -15.30 9.48 -5.93
C ILE A 35 -16.69 9.12 -5.39
N PRO A 36 -17.76 9.20 -6.20
CA PRO A 36 -19.09 8.78 -5.77
C PRO A 36 -19.13 7.26 -5.57
N GLY A 37 -19.96 6.81 -4.63
CA GLY A 37 -20.17 5.40 -4.32
C GLY A 37 -19.96 5.11 -2.84
N GLU A 38 -19.87 3.82 -2.52
CA GLU A 38 -19.66 3.32 -1.16
C GLU A 38 -18.33 2.55 -1.09
N SER A 39 -17.74 2.51 0.10
CA SER A 39 -16.60 1.62 0.34
C SER A 39 -17.02 0.15 0.23
N LEU A 40 -16.12 -0.73 -0.18
CA LEU A 40 -16.42 -2.12 -0.48
C LEU A 40 -16.91 -2.88 0.74
N ASP A 41 -16.40 -2.60 1.94
CA ASP A 41 -16.90 -3.19 3.19
C ASP A 41 -18.38 -2.87 3.44
N THR A 42 -18.80 -1.63 3.19
CA THR A 42 -20.18 -1.18 3.34
C THR A 42 -21.07 -1.74 2.23
N ALA A 43 -20.58 -1.77 0.99
CA ALA A 43 -21.33 -2.22 -0.16
C ALA A 43 -21.44 -3.75 -0.26
N TRP A 44 -20.50 -4.51 0.30
CA TRP A 44 -20.35 -5.95 0.04
C TRP A 44 -21.66 -6.73 0.22
N GLY A 45 -22.38 -6.48 1.30
CA GLY A 45 -23.66 -7.11 1.62
C GLY A 45 -24.77 -6.82 0.59
N LYS A 46 -24.71 -5.67 -0.07
CA LYS A 46 -25.70 -5.18 -1.04
C LYS A 46 -25.45 -5.69 -2.47
N LEU A 47 -24.20 -6.04 -2.78
CA LEU A 47 -23.83 -6.52 -4.12
C LEU A 47 -24.40 -7.91 -4.41
N THR A 48 -24.84 -8.12 -5.64
CA THR A 48 -25.21 -9.46 -6.14
C THR A 48 -23.96 -10.35 -6.24
N HIS A 49 -24.16 -11.66 -6.39
CA HIS A 49 -23.06 -12.60 -6.60
C HIS A 49 -22.19 -12.19 -7.81
N ASP A 50 -22.81 -11.88 -8.94
CA ASP A 50 -22.08 -11.50 -10.16
C ASP A 50 -21.30 -10.20 -9.99
N GLN A 51 -21.86 -9.23 -9.26
CA GLN A 51 -21.17 -7.98 -8.93
C GLN A 51 -19.96 -8.21 -8.02
N ARG A 52 -20.09 -9.06 -6.99
CA ARG A 52 -18.95 -9.46 -6.14
C ARG A 52 -17.87 -10.15 -6.95
N MET A 53 -18.26 -11.05 -7.85
CA MET A 53 -17.31 -11.73 -8.74
C MET A 53 -16.63 -10.76 -9.71
N SER A 54 -17.35 -9.75 -10.21
CA SER A 54 -16.77 -8.67 -11.01
C SER A 54 -15.71 -7.88 -10.22
N VAL A 55 -16.02 -7.47 -8.99
CA VAL A 55 -15.07 -6.77 -8.11
C VAL A 55 -13.83 -7.62 -7.85
N CYS A 56 -14.00 -8.90 -7.48
CA CYS A 56 -12.86 -9.80 -7.24
C CYS A 56 -11.94 -9.92 -8.47
N ARG A 57 -12.50 -10.00 -9.68
CA ARG A 57 -11.72 -10.07 -10.93
C ARG A 57 -10.92 -8.78 -11.16
N GLN A 58 -11.53 -7.62 -10.92
CA GLN A 58 -10.85 -6.32 -11.03
C GLN A 58 -9.72 -6.19 -10.00
N LEU A 59 -9.99 -6.48 -8.72
CA LEU A 59 -9.00 -6.41 -7.65
C LEU A 59 -7.81 -7.34 -7.90
N ARG A 60 -8.07 -8.57 -8.38
CA ARG A 60 -7.01 -9.49 -8.80
C ARG A 60 -6.16 -8.86 -9.90
N GLY A 61 -6.79 -8.29 -10.93
CA GLY A 61 -6.08 -7.61 -12.02
C GLY A 61 -5.23 -6.43 -11.52
N TYR A 62 -5.72 -5.66 -10.56
CA TYR A 62 -4.98 -4.55 -9.96
C TYR A 62 -3.79 -5.03 -9.12
N LEU A 63 -3.96 -6.07 -8.31
CA LEU A 63 -2.85 -6.66 -7.55
C LEU A 63 -1.75 -7.19 -8.47
N SER A 64 -2.12 -7.85 -9.58
CA SER A 64 -1.14 -8.29 -10.59
C SER A 64 -0.40 -7.11 -11.23
N GLN A 65 -1.07 -5.98 -11.46
CA GLN A 65 -0.41 -4.78 -11.97
C GLN A 65 0.56 -4.17 -10.96
N LEU A 66 0.18 -4.05 -9.67
CA LEU A 66 1.08 -3.60 -8.62
C LEU A 66 2.31 -4.51 -8.50
N GLN A 67 2.12 -5.82 -8.62
CA GLN A 67 3.22 -6.79 -8.61
C GLN A 67 4.22 -6.57 -9.75
N ASN A 68 3.78 -6.11 -10.91
CA ASN A 68 4.68 -5.82 -12.03
C ASN A 68 5.48 -4.51 -11.85
N LEU A 69 5.13 -3.66 -10.88
CA LEU A 69 5.88 -2.46 -10.58
C LEU A 69 7.09 -2.82 -9.70
N THR A 70 8.29 -2.63 -10.26
CA THR A 70 9.57 -2.88 -9.57
C THR A 70 10.44 -1.63 -9.58
N SER A 71 11.32 -1.50 -8.59
CA SER A 71 12.24 -0.37 -8.50
C SER A 71 13.30 -0.42 -9.61
N LYS A 72 13.51 0.71 -10.29
CA LYS A 72 14.56 0.84 -11.32
C LYS A 72 15.97 0.92 -10.74
N THR A 73 16.10 1.25 -9.46
CA THR A 73 17.39 1.49 -8.79
C THR A 73 17.99 0.21 -8.20
N LYS A 74 17.28 -0.93 -8.28
CA LYS A 74 17.57 -2.20 -7.58
C LYS A 74 17.49 -2.10 -6.04
N ARG A 75 17.20 -0.92 -5.49
CA ARG A 75 16.97 -0.69 -4.06
C ARG A 75 15.50 -0.91 -3.72
N ILE A 76 15.23 -1.25 -2.46
CA ILE A 76 13.88 -1.35 -1.91
C ILE A 76 13.51 -0.01 -1.29
N GLU A 77 12.63 0.72 -1.96
CA GLU A 77 12.35 2.13 -1.68
C GLU A 77 10.89 2.51 -1.95
N ALA A 78 10.47 3.65 -1.41
CA ALA A 78 9.17 4.24 -1.71
C ALA A 78 9.14 4.78 -3.15
N ALA A 79 7.94 5.07 -3.67
CA ALA A 79 7.74 5.58 -5.04
C ALA A 79 8.55 6.85 -5.39
N ASN A 80 8.97 7.61 -4.37
CA ASN A 80 9.79 8.82 -4.52
C ASN A 80 11.31 8.58 -4.30
N GLY A 81 11.76 7.32 -4.29
CA GLY A 81 13.15 6.94 -4.00
C GLY A 81 13.55 7.07 -2.52
N GLY A 82 12.59 7.35 -1.64
CA GLY A 82 12.83 7.56 -0.21
C GLY A 82 12.62 6.30 0.65
N PRO A 83 12.73 6.46 1.98
CA PRO A 83 12.42 5.40 2.93
C PRO A 83 10.97 4.89 2.78
N ILE A 84 10.78 3.57 2.91
CA ILE A 84 9.44 2.96 2.95
C ILE A 84 8.80 3.15 4.33
N THR A 85 7.48 3.01 4.38
CA THR A 85 6.73 2.89 5.63
C THR A 85 6.24 1.44 5.76
N ALA A 86 6.57 0.78 6.85
CA ALA A 86 6.16 -0.59 7.14
C ALA A 86 5.26 -0.66 8.39
N GLY A 87 4.16 -1.41 8.29
CA GLY A 87 3.20 -1.64 9.37
C GLY A 87 2.05 -0.63 9.40
N LEU A 88 0.84 -1.12 9.69
CA LEU A 88 -0.39 -0.31 9.73
C LEU A 88 -0.62 0.36 11.09
N ARG A 89 -0.51 -0.41 12.19
CA ARG A 89 -0.84 0.08 13.55
C ARG A 89 0.30 0.87 14.20
N PHE A 90 1.54 0.46 13.92
CA PHE A 90 2.75 1.09 14.43
C PHE A 90 3.71 1.31 13.26
N PRO A 91 3.40 2.28 12.37
CA PRO A 91 4.18 2.49 11.15
C PRO A 91 5.61 2.87 11.50
N ARG A 92 6.56 2.20 10.85
CA ARG A 92 7.99 2.48 10.95
C ARG A 92 8.50 2.92 9.59
N ARG A 93 9.29 3.99 9.58
CA ARG A 93 9.92 4.50 8.37
C ARG A 93 11.38 4.08 8.32
N GLY A 94 11.83 3.48 7.21
CA GLY A 94 13.18 2.95 7.08
C GLY A 94 13.61 2.72 5.64
N GLY A 95 14.91 2.52 5.44
CA GLY A 95 15.52 2.40 4.11
C GLY A 95 15.79 3.76 3.44
N PRO A 96 15.96 3.80 2.10
CA PRO A 96 15.97 2.67 1.17
C PRO A 96 16.93 1.55 1.57
N PHE A 97 16.59 0.31 1.23
CA PHE A 97 17.42 -0.85 1.54
C PHE A 97 18.12 -1.38 0.28
N ASP A 98 19.36 -1.82 0.42
CA ASP A 98 20.14 -2.35 -0.70
C ASP A 98 19.94 -3.88 -0.84
N SER A 99 19.34 -4.52 0.17
CA SER A 99 19.05 -5.95 0.15
C SER A 99 17.75 -6.33 0.85
N LYS A 100 17.18 -7.47 0.45
CA LYS A 100 16.02 -8.10 1.10
C LYS A 100 16.34 -8.46 2.57
N LYS A 101 17.59 -8.86 2.83
CA LYS A 101 18.10 -9.10 4.18
C LYS A 101 17.97 -7.87 5.08
N GLU A 102 18.43 -6.71 4.61
CA GLU A 102 18.32 -5.45 5.37
C GLU A 102 16.87 -5.06 5.65
N LEU A 103 15.98 -5.22 4.66
CA LEU A 103 14.55 -5.03 4.86
C LEU A 103 14.00 -5.97 5.95
N ASN A 104 14.30 -7.27 5.85
CA ASN A 104 13.79 -8.27 6.79
C ASN A 104 14.32 -8.03 8.21
N ASP A 105 15.59 -7.67 8.34
CA ASP A 105 16.20 -7.28 9.62
C ASP A 105 15.49 -6.04 10.21
N PHE A 106 15.23 -5.02 9.38
CA PHE A 106 14.48 -3.82 9.79
C PHE A 106 13.05 -4.15 10.26
N LEU A 107 12.33 -5.03 9.56
CA LEU A 107 10.96 -5.41 9.89
C LEU A 107 10.85 -6.07 11.28
N VAL A 108 11.88 -6.79 11.72
CA VAL A 108 11.91 -7.44 13.04
C VAL A 108 12.60 -6.62 14.12
N GLU A 109 13.24 -5.50 13.76
CA GLU A 109 14.06 -4.68 14.66
C GLU A 109 13.23 -4.01 15.79
N LYS A 110 13.90 -3.76 16.92
CA LYS A 110 13.32 -3.44 18.24
C LYS A 110 12.52 -2.12 18.24
N ASN A 111 11.24 -2.19 18.63
CA ASN A 111 10.55 -1.10 19.31
C ASN A 111 10.49 -1.43 20.81
N GLY A 112 11.45 -0.92 21.57
CA GLY A 112 11.38 -0.72 23.03
C GLY A 112 11.24 -1.92 23.97
N ASN A 113 10.82 -3.11 23.53
CA ASN A 113 10.50 -4.22 24.43
C ASN A 113 11.37 -5.46 24.17
N GLU A 114 12.09 -5.90 25.20
CA GLU A 114 13.04 -7.02 25.19
C GLU A 114 12.34 -8.39 25.29
N TYR A 115 11.14 -8.44 25.87
CA TYR A 115 10.31 -9.64 26.00
C TYR A 115 9.85 -10.26 24.66
N LEU A 116 9.99 -9.54 23.54
CA LEU A 116 9.62 -10.01 22.20
C LEU A 116 10.79 -10.65 21.42
N SER A 117 11.97 -10.79 22.05
CA SER A 117 13.20 -11.23 21.37
C SER A 117 13.09 -12.63 20.74
N VAL A 118 12.46 -13.60 21.42
CA VAL A 118 12.27 -14.96 20.90
C VAL A 118 11.35 -14.97 19.68
N PHE A 119 10.21 -14.27 19.73
CA PHE A 119 9.27 -14.20 18.62
C PHE A 119 9.89 -13.53 17.39
N ARG A 120 10.71 -12.49 17.60
CA ARG A 120 11.46 -11.84 16.52
C ARG A 120 12.46 -12.78 15.86
N ARG A 121 13.20 -13.57 16.66
CA ARG A 121 14.14 -14.55 16.12
C ARG A 121 13.41 -15.60 15.27
N TYR A 122 12.28 -16.12 15.73
CA TYR A 122 11.47 -17.06 14.96
C TYR A 122 10.89 -16.40 13.69
N ALA A 123 10.35 -15.19 13.81
CA ALA A 123 9.83 -14.45 12.66
C ALA A 123 10.92 -14.22 11.60
N ARG A 124 12.11 -13.79 12.02
CA ARG A 124 13.23 -13.57 11.12
C ARG A 124 13.74 -14.86 10.49
N ALA A 125 13.81 -15.94 11.25
CA ALA A 125 14.21 -17.25 10.76
C ALA A 125 13.20 -17.84 9.75
N ALA A 126 11.93 -17.43 9.84
CA ALA A 126 10.89 -17.80 8.88
C ALA A 126 10.87 -16.91 7.61
N MET A 127 11.60 -15.79 7.61
CA MET A 127 11.73 -14.92 6.44
C MET A 127 12.85 -15.41 5.53
N SER A 128 12.52 -15.66 4.27
CA SER A 128 13.52 -15.87 3.23
C SER A 128 14.13 -14.55 2.76
N ASP A 129 15.40 -14.55 2.36
CA ASP A 129 16.05 -13.38 1.77
C ASP A 129 16.10 -13.47 0.22
N ASP A 130 15.40 -14.44 -0.39
CA ASP A 130 15.37 -14.67 -1.84
C ASP A 130 14.05 -14.23 -2.53
N HIS A 131 13.03 -13.83 -1.78
CA HIS A 131 11.70 -13.50 -2.32
C HIS A 131 11.70 -12.29 -3.27
N GLU A 132 10.82 -12.28 -4.26
CA GLU A 132 10.66 -11.09 -5.11
C GLU A 132 10.12 -9.88 -4.33
N ILE A 133 10.50 -8.67 -4.78
CA ILE A 133 10.00 -7.41 -4.21
C ILE A 133 9.08 -6.75 -5.22
N HIS A 134 7.89 -6.44 -4.75
CA HIS A 134 6.82 -5.86 -5.53
C HIS A 134 6.36 -4.55 -4.91
N PHE A 135 5.85 -3.63 -5.72
CA PHE A 135 5.15 -2.47 -5.19
C PHE A 135 3.89 -2.92 -4.45
N ALA A 136 3.66 -2.37 -3.27
CA ALA A 136 2.49 -2.67 -2.45
C ALA A 136 1.83 -1.37 -1.99
N HIS A 137 0.50 -1.42 -1.90
CA HIS A 137 -0.30 -0.30 -1.39
C HIS A 137 -0.03 -0.01 0.09
N GLY A 138 0.29 -1.04 0.89
CA GLY A 138 0.48 -0.91 2.34
C GLY A 138 -0.78 -1.13 3.16
N ASP A 139 -1.97 -0.76 2.65
CA ASP A 139 -3.28 -0.93 3.30
C ASP A 139 -4.41 -1.29 2.31
N PHE A 140 -4.21 -2.39 1.56
CA PHE A 140 -5.19 -2.83 0.56
C PHE A 140 -6.40 -3.52 1.20
N SER A 141 -7.22 -2.74 1.91
CA SER A 141 -8.37 -3.18 2.70
C SER A 141 -9.70 -2.80 2.03
N PRO A 142 -10.81 -3.54 2.23
CA PRO A 142 -12.12 -3.20 1.63
C PRO A 142 -12.63 -1.77 1.93
N ARG A 143 -12.34 -1.23 3.12
CA ARG A 143 -12.67 0.16 3.48
C ARG A 143 -12.02 1.23 2.58
N ASN A 144 -10.92 0.86 1.93
CA ASN A 144 -10.11 1.71 1.07
C ASN A 144 -10.44 1.53 -0.42
N ILE A 145 -11.47 0.74 -0.75
CA ILE A 145 -11.87 0.44 -2.13
C ILE A 145 -13.28 0.99 -2.35
N MET A 146 -13.41 2.00 -3.20
CA MET A 146 -14.71 2.57 -3.58
C MET A 146 -15.33 1.73 -4.69
N VAL A 147 -16.61 1.40 -4.56
CA VAL A 147 -17.35 0.61 -5.55
C VAL A 147 -18.73 1.17 -5.87
N GLU A 148 -19.18 0.90 -7.09
CA GLU A 148 -20.53 1.20 -7.55
C GLU A 148 -20.96 0.09 -8.53
N ASN A 149 -22.10 -0.56 -8.28
CA ASN A 149 -22.68 -1.58 -9.16
C ASN A 149 -21.73 -2.71 -9.60
N GLY A 150 -20.82 -3.14 -8.71
CA GLY A 150 -19.84 -4.19 -9.01
C GLY A 150 -18.60 -3.71 -9.78
N MET A 151 -18.43 -2.40 -9.93
CA MET A 151 -17.25 -1.76 -10.53
C MET A 151 -16.41 -1.08 -9.44
N VAL A 152 -15.10 -1.29 -9.48
CA VAL A 152 -14.16 -0.56 -8.62
C VAL A 152 -13.98 0.84 -9.20
N LYS A 153 -14.31 1.85 -8.39
CA LYS A 153 -14.29 3.27 -8.77
C LYS A 153 -13.03 3.98 -8.33
N ALA A 154 -12.43 3.56 -7.21
CA ALA A 154 -11.13 4.04 -6.77
C ALA A 154 -10.53 3.10 -5.71
N VAL A 155 -9.20 3.12 -5.61
CA VAL A 155 -8.43 2.62 -4.48
C VAL A 155 -7.83 3.84 -3.76
N LEU A 156 -8.03 3.91 -2.44
CA LEU A 156 -7.71 5.04 -1.56
C LEU A 156 -6.69 4.63 -0.49
N ASP A 157 -6.13 5.61 0.21
CA ASP A 157 -5.15 5.46 1.30
C ASP A 157 -3.83 4.80 0.85
#